data_AF-A0A514XFZ8-F1
#
_entry.id   AF-A0A514XFZ8-F1
#
_cell.length_a   1.000
_cell.length_b   1.000
_cell.length_c   1.000
_cell.angle_alpha   90.00
_cell.angle_beta   90.00
_cell.angle_gamma   90.00
#
_symmetry.space_group_name_H-M   'P 1'
#
loop_
_entity.id
_entity.type
_entity.pdbx_description
1 polymer ?
#
loop_
_entity_poly.entity_id
_entity_poly.type
_entity_poly.pdbx_seq_one_letter_code
_entity_poly.pdbx_strand_id
1 'polypeptide(L)' 'MSPDRFREIRLGLNLTQADTALILGVADKTVISRYEAGGRRPNNLMSAVMEVLASLPRKESERLVELLKKHVALQRSDN' A
#
# COMPACT_ATOMS: atom_id res chain seq x y z
N MET A 1 -0.92 4.61 12.02
CA MET A 1 -2.23 4.52 11.33
C MET A 1 -3.11 3.45 11.99
N SER A 2 -4.43 3.70 12.11
CA SER A 2 -5.40 2.71 12.63
C SER A 2 -5.68 1.61 11.59
N PRO A 3 -6.16 0.41 11.99
CA PRO A 3 -6.40 -0.69 11.05
C PRO A 3 -7.50 -0.31 10.05
N ASP A 4 -8.56 0.33 10.56
CA ASP A 4 -9.71 0.76 9.75
C ASP A 4 -9.31 1.79 8.70
N ARG A 5 -8.50 2.80 9.08
CA ARG A 5 -8.02 3.81 8.14
C ARG A 5 -7.15 3.21 7.04
N PHE A 6 -6.28 2.25 7.39
CA PHE A 6 -5.46 1.55 6.41
C PHE A 6 -6.34 0.82 5.38
N ARG A 7 -7.34 0.09 5.87
CA ARG A 7 -8.30 -0.66 5.05
C ARG A 7 -9.16 0.26 4.18
N GLU A 8 -9.63 1.37 4.74
CA GLU A 8 -10.43 2.38 4.04
C GLU A 8 -9.67 2.92 2.82
N ILE A 9 -8.43 3.38 3.00
CA ILE A 9 -7.62 3.93 1.91
C ILE A 9 -7.42 2.88 0.82
N ARG A 10 -7.05 1.65 1.20
CA ARG A 10 -6.83 0.56 0.25
C ARG A 10 -8.06 0.30 -0.60
N LEU A 11 -9.22 0.15 0.04
CA LEU A 11 -10.48 -0.13 -0.64
C LEU A 11 -10.95 1.06 -1.49
N GLY A 12 -10.78 2.30 -1.00
CA GLY A 12 -11.11 3.52 -1.75
C GLY A 12 -10.32 3.67 -3.06
N LEU A 13 -9.12 3.08 -3.13
CA LEU A 13 -8.28 3.04 -4.31
C LEU A 13 -8.40 1.74 -5.13
N ASN A 14 -9.38 0.89 -4.81
CA ASN A 14 -9.59 -0.42 -5.45
C ASN A 14 -8.34 -1.33 -5.43
N LEU A 15 -7.47 -1.18 -4.44
CA LEU A 15 -6.26 -1.98 -4.31
C LEU A 15 -6.57 -3.32 -3.63
N THR A 16 -6.03 -4.41 -4.17
CA THR A 16 -6.01 -5.67 -3.43
C THR A 16 -4.96 -5.61 -2.32
N GLN A 17 -5.06 -6.52 -1.34
CA GLN A 17 -3.98 -6.67 -0.35
C GLN A 17 -2.64 -7.06 -1.02
N ALA A 18 -2.68 -7.75 -2.16
CA ALA A 18 -1.48 -8.10 -2.92
C ALA A 18 -0.87 -6.86 -3.60
N ASP A 19 -1.69 -5.99 -4.21
CA ASP A 19 -1.22 -4.71 -4.76
C ASP A 19 -0.57 -3.85 -3.68
N THR A 20 -1.22 -3.78 -2.52
CA THR A 20 -0.72 -2.99 -1.38
C THR A 20 0.59 -3.57 -0.84
N ALA A 21 0.70 -4.90 -0.79
CA ALA A 21 1.93 -5.57 -0.39
C ALA A 21 3.08 -5.24 -1.34
N LEU A 22 2.81 -5.25 -2.65
CA LEU A 22 3.77 -4.91 -3.68
C LEU A 22 4.25 -3.46 -3.53
N ILE A 23 3.34 -2.48 -3.51
CA ILE A 23 3.74 -1.05 -3.47
C ILE A 23 4.39 -0.64 -2.15
N LEU A 24 4.10 -1.33 -1.04
CA LEU A 24 4.74 -1.07 0.26
C LEU A 24 6.01 -1.91 0.48
N GLY A 25 6.39 -2.76 -0.47
CA GLY A 25 7.61 -3.56 -0.39
C GLY A 25 7.62 -4.57 0.76
N VAL A 26 6.46 -5.15 1.10
CA VAL A 26 6.37 -6.21 2.13
C VAL A 26 6.30 -7.60 1.48
N ALA A 27 6.55 -8.62 2.30
CA ALA A 27 6.67 -10.01 1.84
C ALA A 27 5.44 -10.47 1.03
N ASP A 28 4.24 -10.28 1.57
CA ASP A 28 3.00 -10.76 0.95
C ASP A 28 1.75 -10.06 1.48
N LYS A 29 0.58 -10.46 0.94
CA LYS A 29 -0.74 -9.99 1.36
C LYS A 29 -1.09 -10.32 2.83
N THR A 30 -0.46 -11.32 3.44
CA THR A 30 -0.69 -11.71 4.84
C THR A 30 -0.17 -10.63 5.77
N VAL A 31 0.94 -9.95 5.42
CA VAL A 31 1.42 -8.78 6.17
C VAL A 31 0.38 -7.67 6.17
N ILE A 32 -0.23 -7.40 5.01
CA ILE A 32 -1.30 -6.39 4.87
C ILE A 32 -2.54 -6.79 5.68
N SER A 33 -2.96 -8.05 5.62
CA SER A 33 -4.07 -8.56 6.44
C SER A 33 -3.84 -8.37 7.93
N ARG A 34 -2.61 -8.59 8.43
CA ARG A 34 -2.25 -8.33 9.84
C ARG A 34 -2.31 -6.85 10.22
N TYR A 35 -2.03 -5.93 9.29
CA TYR A 35 -2.22 -4.49 9.52
C TYR A 35 -3.70 -4.14 9.66
N GLU A 36 -4.54 -4.66 8.77
CA GLU A 36 -5.99 -4.41 8.77
C GLU A 36 -6.72 -5.09 9.94
N ALA A 37 -6.22 -6.22 10.42
CA ALA A 37 -6.74 -6.90 11.61
C ALA A 37 -6.21 -6.30 12.93
N GLY A 38 -5.27 -5.35 12.87
CA GLY A 38 -4.65 -4.74 14.05
C GLY A 38 -3.62 -5.61 14.77
N GLY A 39 -3.35 -6.82 14.28
CA GLY A 39 -2.32 -7.72 14.84
C GLY A 39 -0.89 -7.22 14.60
N ARG A 40 -0.69 -6.26 13.69
CA ARG A 40 0.57 -5.54 13.49
C ARG A 40 0.27 -4.10 13.09
N ARG A 41 1.21 -3.17 13.33
CA ARG A 41 1.15 -1.81 12.81
C ARG A 41 2.10 -1.62 11.63
N PRO A 42 1.68 -0.91 10.56
CA PRO A 42 2.61 -0.43 9.55
C PRO A 42 3.60 0.54 10.19
N ASN A 43 4.84 0.59 9.68
CA ASN A 43 5.82 1.57 10.14
C ASN A 43 5.43 2.99 9.69
N ASN A 44 6.20 3.99 10.14
CA ASN A 44 5.91 5.40 9.85
C ASN A 44 5.93 5.71 8.36
N LEU A 45 6.89 5.17 7.61
CA LEU A 45 6.99 5.39 6.16
C LEU A 45 5.77 4.80 5.42
N MET A 46 5.40 3.55 5.74
CA MET A 46 4.22 2.90 5.15
C MET A 46 2.94 3.68 5.48
N SER A 47 2.80 4.17 6.71
CA SER A 47 1.67 5.00 7.10
C SER A 47 1.64 6.31 6.30
N ALA A 48 2.79 6.96 6.12
CA ALA A 48 2.90 8.19 5.34
C ALA A 48 2.57 7.97 3.86
N VAL A 49 3.05 6.87 3.25
CA VAL A 49 2.72 6.52 1.87
C VAL A 49 1.21 6.34 1.69
N MET A 50 0.55 5.62 2.62
CA MET A 50 -0.90 5.44 2.55
C MET A 50 -1.65 6.77 2.66
N GLU A 51 -1.25 7.66 3.58
CA GLU A 51 -1.90 8.99 3.69
C GLU A 51 -1.62 9.88 2.48
N VAL A 52 -0.43 9.82 1.87
CA VAL A 52 -0.15 10.51 0.62
C VAL A 52 -1.12 10.04 -0.46
N LEU A 53 -1.26 8.72 -0.65
CA LEU A 53 -2.21 8.16 -1.61
C LEU A 53 -3.66 8.59 -1.34
N ALA A 54 -4.04 8.75 -0.07
CA ALA A 54 -5.37 9.19 0.32
C ALA A 54 -5.61 10.71 0.12
N SER A 55 -4.54 11.51 0.20
CA SER A 55 -4.60 12.97 0.08
C SER A 55 -4.62 13.47 -1.36
N LEU A 56 -4.15 12.65 -2.31
CA LEU A 56 -4.08 13.01 -3.73
C LEU A 56 -5.46 12.92 -4.40
N PRO A 57 -5.73 13.76 -5.43
CA PRO A 57 -6.84 13.52 -6.35
C PRO A 57 -6.79 12.09 -6.89
N ARG A 58 -7.96 11.46 -7.04
CA ARG A 58 -8.06 10.03 -7.39
C ARG A 58 -7.15 9.62 -8.57
N LYS A 59 -7.16 10.39 -9.66
CA LYS A 59 -6.33 10.12 -10.84
C LYS A 59 -4.82 10.17 -10.55
N GLU A 60 -4.39 11.06 -9.66
CA GLU A 60 -2.98 11.19 -9.28
C GLU A 60 -2.54 10.04 -8.35
N SER A 61 -3.42 9.64 -7.44
CA SER A 61 -3.20 8.46 -6.58
C SER A 61 -3.07 7.18 -7.42
N GLU A 62 -3.99 6.97 -8.37
CA GLU A 62 -3.92 5.85 -9.33
C GLU A 62 -2.62 5.89 -10.15
N ARG A 63 -2.21 7.07 -10.63
CA ARG A 63 -0.94 7.24 -11.37
C ARG A 63 0.28 6.90 -10.52
N LEU A 64 0.30 7.32 -9.26
CA LEU A 64 1.39 7.02 -8.32
C LEU A 64 1.46 5.53 -8.01
N VAL A 65 0.32 4.86 -7.79
CA VAL A 65 0.25 3.40 -7.62
C VAL A 65 0.91 2.68 -8.80
N GLU A 66 0.55 3.04 -10.03
CA GLU A 66 1.11 2.39 -11.22
C GLU A 66 2.61 2.65 -11.37
N LEU A 67 3.08 3.85 -11.02
CA LEU A 67 4.51 4.16 -10.97
C LEU A 67 5.24 3.28 -9.95
N LEU A 68 4.69 3.14 -8.75
CA LEU A 68 5.26 2.29 -7.69
C LEU A 68 5.30 0.82 -8.12
N LYS A 69 4.20 0.29 -8.67
CA LYS A 69 4.16 -1.09 -9.18
C LYS A 69 5.24 -1.34 -10.22
N LYS A 70 5.40 -0.42 -11.19
CA LYS A 70 6.42 -0.51 -12.23
C LYS A 70 7.83 -0.57 -11.65
N HIS A 71 8.17 0.32 -10.72
CA HIS A 71 9.53 0.41 -10.18
C HIS A 71 9.86 -0.71 -9.18
N VAL A 72 8.88 -1.19 -8.41
CA VAL A 72 9.10 -2.36 -7.52
C VAL A 72 9.29 -3.63 -8.34
N ALA A 73 8.55 -3.82 -9.44
CA ALA A 73 8.71 -4.98 -10.32
C ALA A 73 10.11 -5.05 -10.95
N LEU A 74 10.68 -3.90 -11.33
CA LEU A 74 12.04 -3.80 -11.85
C LEU A 74 13.07 -4.24 -10.79
N GLN A 75 12.95 -3.76 -9.55
CA GLN A 75 13.88 -4.13 -8.47
C GLN A 75 13.83 -5.61 -8.06
N ARG A 76 12.73 -6.31 -8.34
CA ARG A 76 12.60 -7.75 -8.08
C ARG A 76 13.17 -8.64 -9.20
N SER A 77 13.44 -8.06 -10.37
CA SER A 77 14.01 -8.77 -11.52
C SER A 77 15.55 -8.78 -11.49
N ASP A 78 16.13 -7.90 -10.67
CA ASP A 78 17.58 -7.72 -10.49
C ASP A 78 18.14 -8.46 -9.24
N ASN A 79 17.29 -9.21 -8.53
CA ASN A 79 17.61 -10.04 -7.35
C ASN A 79 17.27 -11.51 -7.62
#